data_AF-A0A9D7QPR5-F1
#
_entry.id   AF-A0A9D7QPR5-F1
#
_cell.length_a   1.000
_cell.length_b   1.000
_cell.length_c   1.000
_cell.angle_alpha   90.00
_cell.angle_beta   90.00
_cell.angle_gamma   90.00
#
_symmetry.space_group_name_H-M   'P 1'
#
loop_
_entity.id
_entity.type
_entity.pdbx_description
1 polymer ?
#
loop_
_entity_poly.entity_id
_entity_poly.type
_entity_poly.pdbx_seq_one_letter_code
_entity_poly.pdbx_strand_id
1 'polypeptide(L)'
;MTWLILLVVLLVVIGGGWWGWPLVAALFGVKSVTDKAGALTRIAELMRTYDITPAEVAVVFRDPALIRAAPARRSGGEIAKTLFTYLGAIFILAGISTYIGMFWNRMGSAMRVVVTLGVGYTLLIVLISALHEKKFPKLILPLALATVIMLTSGWFVFIHEVFPHGDNWRLAAISVFGLMALHQGVLFRKYELTVLAFTALLFVYAFLQVGLDMLDVPVGFSAVILGASLFLVATELEKSPHRSLAEFAFLIALCWLNAGLFDRVAIASAANWAALLTGVSIMSAAYGLQQDGRQGRLAGLGTLLGSAMAYTGLFDLVHKTPIELAYFAVTASMLYACVLLQSRALLLTTVIAMLSYIGYFTAQHFVDSLGWPISLVLMGVAFMGVSALAMRVKRQM
;
A
#
# COMPACT_ATOMS: atom_id res chain seq x y z
N MET A 1 13.04 22.47 -14.76
CA MET A 1 12.02 22.60 -13.70
C MET A 1 10.73 21.80 -13.97
N THR A 2 10.30 21.62 -15.22
CA THR A 2 9.14 20.76 -15.59
C THR A 2 9.36 19.26 -15.36
N TRP A 3 10.59 18.75 -15.52
CA TRP A 3 10.92 17.33 -15.29
C TRP A 3 10.92 16.92 -13.80
N LEU A 4 11.29 17.81 -12.88
CA LEU A 4 11.20 17.57 -11.43
C LEU A 4 9.74 17.55 -10.95
N ILE A 5 8.87 18.35 -11.55
CA ILE A 5 7.42 18.34 -11.25
C ILE A 5 6.79 17.07 -11.83
N LEU A 6 7.18 16.61 -13.02
CA LEU A 6 6.74 15.32 -13.55
C LEU A 6 7.24 14.13 -12.74
N LEU A 7 8.45 14.18 -12.18
CA LEU A 7 9.02 13.13 -11.34
C LEU A 7 8.37 13.11 -9.94
N VAL A 8 8.04 14.28 -9.38
CA VAL A 8 7.25 14.41 -8.14
C VAL A 8 5.79 14.01 -8.36
N VAL A 9 5.18 14.34 -9.50
CA VAL A 9 3.83 13.88 -9.86
C VAL A 9 3.82 12.37 -10.14
N LEU A 10 4.84 11.79 -10.76
CA LEU A 10 4.97 10.34 -10.96
C LEU A 10 5.19 9.61 -9.62
N LEU A 11 6.02 10.15 -8.72
CA LEU A 11 6.24 9.61 -7.37
C LEU A 11 5.00 9.74 -6.46
N VAL A 12 4.23 10.82 -6.60
CA VAL A 12 2.97 11.03 -5.85
C VAL A 12 1.82 10.22 -6.44
N VAL A 13 1.77 9.99 -7.75
CA VAL A 13 0.76 9.14 -8.41
C VAL A 13 1.04 7.65 -8.21
N ILE A 14 2.32 7.22 -8.16
CA ILE A 14 2.72 5.83 -7.86
C ILE A 14 2.68 5.56 -6.33
N GLY A 15 3.02 6.53 -5.49
CA GLY A 15 3.02 6.37 -4.02
C GLY A 15 1.68 6.63 -3.33
N GLY A 16 0.78 7.43 -3.92
CA GLY A 16 -0.48 7.86 -3.28
C GLY A 16 -1.76 7.30 -3.91
N GLY A 17 -1.70 6.67 -5.09
CA GLY A 17 -2.88 6.41 -5.91
C GLY A 17 -3.46 5.00 -5.91
N TRP A 18 -2.67 3.95 -5.65
CA TRP A 18 -3.10 2.58 -5.99
C TRP A 18 -3.51 1.68 -4.82
N TRP A 19 -3.23 2.06 -3.57
CA TRP A 19 -3.53 1.24 -2.39
C TRP A 19 -4.78 1.64 -1.61
N GLY A 20 -5.35 2.83 -1.86
CA GLY A 20 -6.53 3.30 -1.12
C GLY A 20 -7.85 2.63 -1.51
N TRP A 21 -7.98 2.16 -2.77
CA TRP A 21 -9.28 1.75 -3.30
C TRP A 21 -9.76 0.34 -2.86
N PRO A 22 -8.89 -0.68 -2.67
CA PRO A 22 -9.30 -1.94 -2.05
C PRO A 22 -9.62 -1.81 -0.56
N LEU A 23 -8.97 -0.85 0.13
CA LEU A 23 -9.16 -0.57 1.57
C LEU A 23 -10.52 0.11 1.85
N VAL A 24 -10.97 1.01 0.98
CA VAL A 24 -12.30 1.64 1.12
C VAL A 24 -13.43 0.68 0.72
N ALA A 25 -13.19 -0.23 -0.23
CA ALA A 25 -14.11 -1.30 -0.56
C ALA A 25 -14.20 -2.39 0.55
N ALA A 26 -13.11 -2.62 1.30
CA ALA A 26 -13.10 -3.53 2.45
C ALA A 26 -13.78 -2.95 3.71
N LEU A 27 -13.85 -1.62 3.84
CA LEU A 27 -14.61 -0.93 4.90
C LEU A 27 -16.13 -1.02 4.71
N PHE A 28 -16.61 -1.37 3.51
CA PHE A 28 -18.03 -1.52 3.21
C PHE A 28 -18.35 -2.89 2.57
N GLY A 29 -18.57 -3.90 3.42
CA GLY A 29 -19.21 -5.17 3.06
C GLY A 29 -18.20 -6.27 2.66
N VAL A 30 -18.28 -7.50 3.16
CA VAL A 30 -19.47 -8.29 3.50
C VAL A 30 -19.14 -9.12 4.75
N LYS A 31 -19.90 -8.95 5.85
CA LYS A 31 -19.97 -9.94 6.93
C LYS A 31 -20.23 -11.32 6.30
N SER A 32 -19.25 -12.22 6.33
CA SER A 32 -19.40 -13.59 5.81
C SER A 32 -20.50 -14.28 6.59
N VAL A 33 -21.52 -14.75 5.89
CA VAL A 33 -22.58 -15.52 6.49
C VAL A 33 -22.13 -16.96 6.58
N THR A 34 -21.99 -17.49 7.79
CA THR A 34 -21.35 -18.80 8.05
C THR A 34 -22.34 -19.95 8.14
N ASP A 35 -23.64 -19.66 8.16
CA ASP A 35 -24.70 -20.64 8.37
C ASP A 35 -25.93 -20.37 7.48
N LYS A 36 -26.66 -21.44 7.15
CA LYS A 36 -27.85 -21.37 6.27
C LYS A 36 -28.94 -20.46 6.84
N ALA A 37 -29.11 -20.46 8.16
CA ALA A 37 -30.12 -19.62 8.83
C ALA A 37 -29.74 -18.14 8.73
N GLY A 38 -28.48 -17.79 9.04
CA GLY A 38 -27.95 -16.45 8.83
C GLY A 38 -28.06 -15.97 7.37
N ALA A 39 -27.95 -16.88 6.40
CA ALA A 39 -28.05 -16.54 4.98
C ALA A 39 -29.48 -16.16 4.61
N LEU A 40 -30.45 -16.92 5.09
CA LEU A 40 -31.87 -16.62 4.89
C LEU A 40 -32.28 -15.33 5.60
N THR A 41 -31.78 -15.07 6.80
CA THR A 41 -32.01 -13.80 7.51
C THR A 41 -31.45 -12.61 6.72
N ARG A 42 -30.23 -12.74 6.17
CA ARG A 42 -29.60 -11.70 5.35
C ARG A 42 -30.36 -11.45 4.05
N ILE A 43 -30.85 -12.51 3.40
CA ILE A 43 -31.65 -12.41 2.19
C ILE A 43 -32.97 -11.70 2.49
N ALA A 44 -33.65 -12.05 3.59
CA ALA A 44 -34.88 -11.39 4.01
C ALA A 44 -34.67 -9.90 4.35
N GLU A 45 -33.54 -9.55 4.98
CA GLU A 45 -33.17 -8.17 5.29
C GLU A 45 -32.88 -7.36 4.01
N LEU A 46 -32.14 -7.93 3.06
CA LEU A 46 -31.88 -7.32 1.76
C LEU A 46 -33.18 -7.13 0.96
N MET A 47 -34.06 -8.13 0.98
CA MET A 47 -35.37 -8.05 0.33
C MET A 47 -36.22 -6.91 0.91
N ARG A 48 -36.24 -6.74 2.24
CA ARG A 48 -36.94 -5.62 2.88
C ARG A 48 -36.31 -4.26 2.60
N THR A 49 -34.97 -4.20 2.58
CA THR A 49 -34.23 -2.93 2.40
C THR A 49 -34.40 -2.36 1.00
N TYR A 50 -34.51 -3.23 0.00
CA TYR A 50 -34.59 -2.85 -1.41
C TYR A 50 -35.98 -3.12 -2.03
N ASP A 51 -36.99 -3.40 -1.20
CA ASP A 51 -38.37 -3.70 -1.59
C ASP A 51 -38.49 -4.83 -2.64
N ILE A 52 -37.61 -5.83 -2.54
CA ILE A 52 -37.55 -6.96 -3.46
C ILE A 52 -38.56 -8.01 -3.01
N THR A 53 -39.44 -8.40 -3.92
CA THR A 53 -40.45 -9.43 -3.66
C THR A 53 -39.89 -10.84 -3.87
N PRO A 54 -40.42 -11.86 -3.17
CA PRO A 54 -40.00 -13.26 -3.38
C PRO A 54 -40.20 -13.73 -4.82
N ALA A 55 -41.20 -13.20 -5.53
CA ALA A 55 -41.48 -13.53 -6.92
C ALA A 55 -40.37 -13.06 -7.87
N GLU A 56 -39.82 -11.86 -7.65
CA GLU A 56 -38.71 -11.31 -8.45
C GLU A 56 -37.43 -12.12 -8.27
N VAL A 57 -37.13 -12.55 -7.04
CA VAL A 57 -35.99 -13.43 -6.76
C VAL A 57 -36.17 -14.78 -7.46
N ALA A 58 -37.38 -15.34 -7.46
CA ALA A 58 -37.67 -16.61 -8.12
C ALA A 58 -37.54 -16.53 -9.65
N VAL A 59 -37.93 -15.40 -10.27
CA VAL A 59 -37.75 -15.15 -11.70
C VAL A 59 -36.27 -15.10 -12.06
N VAL A 60 -35.48 -14.37 -11.28
CA VAL A 60 -34.03 -14.24 -11.48
C VAL A 60 -33.28 -15.55 -11.22
N PHE A 61 -33.77 -16.39 -10.30
CA PHE A 61 -33.20 -17.70 -10.03
C PHE A 61 -33.49 -18.71 -11.16
N ARG A 62 -34.63 -18.58 -11.84
CA ARG A 62 -35.01 -19.41 -12.99
C ARG A 62 -34.34 -18.98 -14.29
N ASP A 63 -34.12 -17.69 -14.47
CA ASP A 63 -33.45 -17.14 -15.65
C ASP A 63 -32.31 -16.16 -15.28
N PRO A 64 -31.09 -16.67 -15.04
CA PRO A 64 -29.93 -15.87 -14.64
C PRO A 64 -29.45 -14.87 -15.71
N ALA A 65 -29.95 -14.98 -16.96
CA ALA A 65 -29.57 -14.10 -18.05
C ALA A 65 -30.13 -12.68 -17.89
N LEU A 66 -31.23 -12.52 -17.13
CA LEU A 66 -31.84 -11.21 -16.82
C LEU A 66 -30.92 -10.28 -16.02
N ILE A 67 -30.02 -10.81 -15.19
CA ILE A 67 -29.02 -10.00 -14.45
C ILE A 67 -27.89 -9.53 -15.38
N ARG A 68 -27.49 -10.35 -16.35
CA ARG A 68 -26.34 -10.03 -17.24
C ARG A 68 -26.62 -8.85 -18.17
N ALA A 69 -27.88 -8.52 -18.41
CA ALA A 69 -28.27 -7.45 -19.33
C ALA A 69 -28.21 -6.03 -18.71
N ALA A 70 -28.15 -5.90 -17.38
CA ALA A 70 -28.12 -4.60 -16.72
C ALA A 70 -26.88 -4.46 -15.82
N PRO A 71 -25.73 -4.04 -16.36
CA PRO A 71 -24.74 -3.41 -15.51
C PRO A 71 -25.42 -2.16 -14.95
N ALA A 72 -25.59 -2.09 -13.62
CA ALA A 72 -25.89 -0.83 -12.96
C ALA A 72 -24.78 0.15 -13.39
N ARG A 73 -25.08 0.99 -14.38
CA ARG A 73 -24.28 2.16 -14.73
C ARG A 73 -24.24 2.99 -13.45
N ARG A 74 -23.20 2.81 -12.62
CA ARG A 74 -22.81 3.83 -11.65
C ARG A 74 -22.80 5.13 -12.43
N SER A 75 -23.73 6.02 -12.11
CA SER A 75 -23.98 7.19 -12.96
C SER A 75 -22.65 7.90 -13.16
N GLY A 76 -22.30 8.28 -14.39
CA GLY A 76 -21.05 9.01 -14.65
C GLY A 76 -20.91 10.25 -13.75
N GLY A 77 -22.04 10.79 -13.29
CA GLY A 77 -22.13 11.84 -12.27
C GLY A 77 -21.59 11.47 -10.89
N GLU A 78 -21.81 10.25 -10.38
CA GLU A 78 -21.25 9.83 -9.07
C GLU A 78 -19.74 9.63 -9.12
N ILE A 79 -19.24 9.04 -10.22
CA ILE A 79 -17.80 8.85 -10.43
C ILE A 79 -17.12 10.20 -10.60
N ALA A 80 -17.71 11.11 -11.40
CA ALA A 80 -17.21 12.47 -11.57
C ALA A 80 -17.22 13.26 -10.25
N LYS A 81 -18.33 13.23 -9.49
CA LYS A 81 -18.42 13.90 -8.18
C LYS A 81 -17.37 13.40 -7.20
N THR A 82 -17.14 12.08 -7.17
CA THR A 82 -16.12 11.46 -6.32
C THR A 82 -14.71 11.89 -6.75
N LEU A 83 -14.41 11.85 -8.05
CA LEU A 83 -13.15 12.31 -8.62
C LEU A 83 -12.88 13.79 -8.32
N PHE A 84 -13.87 14.68 -8.55
CA PHE A 84 -13.72 16.11 -8.28
C PHE A 84 -13.53 16.41 -6.79
N THR A 85 -14.18 15.65 -5.91
CA THR A 85 -14.00 15.80 -4.45
C THR A 85 -12.58 15.41 -4.03
N TYR A 86 -12.08 14.26 -4.50
CA TYR A 86 -10.71 13.84 -4.19
C TYR A 86 -9.66 14.75 -4.82
N LEU A 87 -9.86 15.17 -6.07
CA LEU A 87 -8.96 16.07 -6.78
C LEU A 87 -8.91 17.44 -6.08
N GLY A 88 -10.05 17.96 -5.63
CA GLY A 88 -10.12 19.17 -4.83
C GLY A 88 -9.37 19.03 -3.49
N ALA A 89 -9.56 17.93 -2.77
CA ALA A 89 -8.85 17.68 -1.51
C ALA A 89 -7.32 17.57 -1.71
N ILE A 90 -6.87 16.91 -2.77
CA ILE A 90 -5.45 16.80 -3.12
C ILE A 90 -4.88 18.18 -3.45
N PHE A 91 -5.58 19.00 -4.25
CA PHE A 91 -5.11 20.36 -4.56
C PHE A 91 -5.03 21.25 -3.33
N ILE A 92 -5.99 21.17 -2.40
CA ILE A 92 -5.93 21.92 -1.14
C ILE A 92 -4.71 21.49 -0.31
N LEU A 93 -4.52 20.18 -0.12
CA LEU A 93 -3.38 19.65 0.63
C LEU A 93 -2.05 20.01 -0.02
N ALA A 94 -1.94 19.86 -1.34
CA ALA A 94 -0.74 20.22 -2.10
C ALA A 94 -0.45 21.72 -2.05
N GLY A 95 -1.48 22.56 -2.17
CA GLY A 95 -1.36 24.01 -2.09
C GLY A 95 -0.88 24.47 -0.72
N ILE A 96 -1.49 23.98 0.36
CA ILE A 96 -1.08 24.29 1.74
C ILE A 96 0.35 23.80 1.99
N SER A 97 0.68 22.57 1.59
CA SER A 97 2.02 22.00 1.77
C SER A 97 3.10 22.78 1.01
N THR A 98 2.79 23.18 -0.22
CA THR A 98 3.70 23.99 -1.06
C THR A 98 3.88 25.38 -0.47
N TYR A 99 2.80 26.02 -0.01
CA TYR A 99 2.87 27.31 0.67
C TYR A 99 3.76 27.24 1.92
N ILE A 100 3.53 26.25 2.78
CA ILE A 100 4.36 26.04 3.98
C ILE A 100 5.83 25.82 3.57
N GLY A 101 6.10 24.99 2.56
CA GLY A 101 7.45 24.75 2.06
C GLY A 101 8.16 25.99 1.51
N MET A 102 7.45 26.84 0.76
CA MET A 102 8.00 28.09 0.20
C MET A 102 8.38 29.10 1.29
N PHE A 103 7.58 29.17 2.35
CA PHE A 103 7.81 30.10 3.46
C PHE A 103 8.61 29.47 4.62
N TRP A 104 8.88 28.17 4.59
CA TRP A 104 9.53 27.42 5.67
C TRP A 104 10.80 28.11 6.16
N ASN A 105 11.72 28.39 5.24
CA ASN A 105 13.01 29.02 5.56
C ASN A 105 12.89 30.46 6.07
N ARG A 106 11.77 31.13 5.79
CA ARG A 106 11.47 32.49 6.25
C ARG A 106 10.75 32.51 7.59
N MET A 107 10.14 31.40 8.00
CA MET A 107 9.54 31.26 9.33
C MET A 107 10.66 31.11 10.36
N GLY A 108 10.53 31.84 11.47
CA GLY A 108 11.37 31.60 12.65
C GLY A 108 11.07 30.25 13.29
N SER A 109 12.02 29.73 14.08
CA SER A 109 11.93 28.43 14.78
C SER A 109 10.58 28.23 15.50
N ALA A 110 10.17 29.20 16.32
CA ALA A 110 8.89 29.13 17.04
C ALA A 110 7.67 28.99 16.12
N MET A 111 7.67 29.66 14.96
CA MET A 111 6.57 29.60 14.02
C MET A 111 6.49 28.23 13.32
N ARG A 112 7.63 27.63 12.97
CA ARG A 112 7.67 26.27 12.39
C ARG A 112 7.13 25.24 13.37
N VAL A 113 7.48 25.37 14.66
CA VAL A 113 6.94 24.50 15.73
C VAL A 113 5.44 24.69 15.87
N VAL A 114 4.94 25.93 15.91
CA VAL A 114 3.50 26.21 16.06
C VAL A 114 2.68 25.69 14.88
N VAL A 115 3.14 25.91 13.64
CA VAL A 115 2.42 25.49 12.42
C VAL A 115 2.39 23.97 12.25
N THR A 116 3.35 23.24 12.83
CA THR A 116 3.41 21.78 12.74
C THR A 116 2.86 21.12 13.99
N LEU A 117 3.57 21.22 15.12
CA LEU A 117 3.19 20.61 16.39
C LEU A 117 1.90 21.20 16.96
N GLY A 118 1.72 22.53 16.87
CA GLY A 118 0.49 23.19 17.34
C GLY A 118 -0.77 22.75 16.56
N VAL A 119 -0.65 22.59 15.24
CA VAL A 119 -1.74 22.02 14.42
C VAL A 119 -2.00 20.56 14.79
N GLY A 120 -0.94 19.77 15.02
CA GLY A 120 -1.05 18.39 15.50
C GLY A 120 -1.86 18.27 16.81
N TYR A 121 -1.57 19.11 17.81
CA TYR A 121 -2.33 19.14 19.07
C TYR A 121 -3.76 19.64 18.91
N THR A 122 -3.99 20.61 18.01
CA THR A 122 -5.35 21.08 17.72
C THR A 122 -6.18 19.94 17.11
N LEU A 123 -5.64 19.21 16.15
CA LEU A 123 -6.28 18.03 15.57
C LEU A 123 -6.53 16.94 16.61
N LEU A 124 -5.59 16.73 17.55
CA LEU A 124 -5.77 15.79 18.66
C LEU A 124 -6.94 16.17 19.57
N ILE A 125 -7.09 17.45 19.93
CA ILE A 125 -8.22 17.92 20.75
C ILE A 125 -9.54 17.66 20.03
N VAL A 126 -9.60 17.97 18.73
CA VAL A 126 -10.78 17.69 17.90
C VAL A 126 -11.05 16.19 17.81
N LEU A 127 -10.01 15.36 17.68
CA LEU A 127 -10.12 13.91 17.63
C LEU A 127 -10.69 13.35 18.94
N ILE A 128 -10.14 13.75 20.08
CA ILE A 128 -10.62 13.32 21.41
C ILE A 128 -12.07 13.74 21.62
N SER A 129 -12.43 14.96 21.21
CA SER A 129 -13.81 15.46 21.29
C SER A 129 -14.76 14.63 20.41
N ALA A 130 -14.36 14.35 19.17
CA ALA A 130 -15.14 13.52 18.24
C ALA A 130 -15.29 12.06 18.74
N LEU A 131 -14.25 11.51 19.36
CA LEU A 131 -14.27 10.19 19.97
C LEU A 131 -15.17 10.13 21.21
N HIS A 132 -15.22 11.20 22.00
CA HIS A 132 -16.03 11.26 23.21
C HIS A 132 -17.53 11.43 22.89
N GLU A 133 -17.88 12.36 22.01
CA GLU A 133 -19.29 12.64 21.69
C GLU A 133 -19.91 11.66 20.68
N LYS A 134 -19.10 10.82 20.02
CA LYS A 134 -19.54 9.89 18.95
C LYS A 134 -20.32 10.55 17.80
N LYS A 135 -20.31 11.88 17.68
CA LYS A 135 -21.12 12.66 16.74
C LYS A 135 -20.69 12.53 15.27
N PHE A 136 -19.48 12.04 14.98
CA PHE A 136 -18.95 11.98 13.61
C PHE A 136 -18.10 10.73 13.31
N PRO A 137 -18.69 9.51 13.29
CA PRO A 137 -17.93 8.27 13.14
C PRO A 137 -17.14 8.18 11.82
N LYS A 138 -17.64 8.82 10.75
CA LYS A 138 -16.99 8.85 9.44
C LYS A 138 -15.72 9.72 9.40
N LEU A 139 -15.58 10.68 10.32
CA LEU A 139 -14.43 11.58 10.40
C LEU A 139 -13.32 11.05 11.31
N ILE A 140 -13.61 10.07 12.16
CA ILE A 140 -12.64 9.53 13.13
C ILE A 140 -11.39 8.99 12.43
N LEU A 141 -11.57 8.18 11.39
CA LEU A 141 -10.45 7.59 10.65
C LEU A 141 -9.53 8.65 10.00
N PRO A 142 -10.01 9.55 9.12
CA PRO A 142 -9.14 10.55 8.50
C PRO A 142 -8.54 11.51 9.54
N LEU A 143 -9.29 11.86 10.59
CA LEU A 143 -8.79 12.73 11.64
C LEU A 143 -7.71 12.06 12.50
N ALA A 144 -7.84 10.77 12.82
CA ALA A 144 -6.83 10.00 13.54
C ALA A 144 -5.52 9.92 12.74
N LEU A 145 -5.60 9.65 11.43
CA LEU A 145 -4.44 9.60 10.56
C LEU A 145 -3.78 10.99 10.42
N ALA A 146 -4.56 12.04 10.20
CA ALA A 146 -4.05 13.41 10.10
C ALA A 146 -3.36 13.84 11.41
N THR A 147 -3.96 13.49 12.55
CA THR A 147 -3.40 13.75 13.90
C THR A 147 -2.06 13.06 14.06
N VAL A 148 -1.97 11.77 13.73
CA VAL A 148 -0.72 10.99 13.82
C VAL A 148 0.38 11.61 12.95
N ILE A 149 0.07 11.93 11.69
CA ILE A 149 1.06 12.48 10.75
C ILE A 149 1.57 13.84 11.26
N MET A 150 0.67 14.75 11.65
CA MET A 150 1.02 16.10 12.08
C MET A 150 1.75 16.13 13.43
N LEU A 151 1.35 15.29 14.39
CA LEU A 151 2.08 15.17 15.66
C LEU A 151 3.49 14.62 15.45
N THR A 152 3.62 13.56 14.64
CA THR A 152 4.92 12.94 14.39
C THR A 152 5.86 13.93 13.70
N SER A 153 5.41 14.59 12.63
CA SER A 153 6.21 15.60 11.94
C SER A 153 6.52 16.81 12.83
N GLY A 154 5.55 17.28 13.61
CA GLY A 154 5.72 18.38 14.54
C GLY A 154 6.75 18.10 15.64
N TRP A 155 6.79 16.87 16.15
CA TRP A 155 7.80 16.47 17.13
C TRP A 155 9.21 16.42 16.53
N PHE A 156 9.36 15.94 15.29
CA PHE A 156 10.65 16.02 14.59
C PHE A 156 11.11 17.46 14.38
N VAL A 157 10.21 18.35 13.96
CA VAL A 157 10.51 19.78 13.79
C VAL A 157 10.89 20.42 15.12
N PHE A 158 10.15 20.14 16.19
CA PHE A 158 10.47 20.65 17.52
C PHE A 158 11.86 20.23 17.99
N ILE A 159 12.22 18.96 17.81
CA ILE A 159 13.54 18.46 18.19
C ILE A 159 14.65 19.16 17.39
N HIS A 160 14.48 19.26 16.06
CA HIS A 160 15.45 19.90 15.18
C HIS A 160 15.65 21.40 15.49
N GLU A 161 14.58 22.10 15.83
CA GLU A 161 14.60 23.55 16.01
C GLU A 161 15.03 24.00 17.42
N VAL A 162 14.80 23.18 18.45
CA VAL A 162 14.99 23.56 19.86
C VAL A 162 16.21 22.88 20.50
N PHE A 163 16.59 21.68 20.05
CA PHE A 163 17.64 20.92 20.72
C PHE A 163 18.99 20.98 19.97
N PRO A 164 20.11 21.19 20.68
CA PRO A 164 21.45 21.28 20.08
C PRO A 164 21.91 20.02 19.33
N HIS A 165 21.36 18.84 19.66
CA HIS A 165 21.66 17.56 19.01
C HIS A 165 20.52 17.10 18.08
N GLY A 166 19.68 18.03 17.62
CA GLY A 166 18.54 17.73 16.74
C GLY A 166 18.93 17.08 15.41
N ASP A 167 20.19 17.19 15.00
CA ASP A 167 20.72 16.55 13.79
C ASP A 167 20.98 15.05 13.95
N ASN A 168 21.04 14.53 15.18
CA ASN A 168 21.17 13.09 15.40
C ASN A 168 19.81 12.41 15.17
N TRP A 169 19.59 12.00 13.91
CA TRP A 169 18.32 11.42 13.47
C TRP A 169 17.91 10.17 14.26
N ARG A 170 18.88 9.38 14.77
CA ARG A 170 18.60 8.18 15.58
C ARG A 170 17.98 8.55 16.92
N LEU A 171 18.57 9.52 17.62
CA LEU A 171 18.07 10.02 18.90
C LEU A 171 16.73 10.75 18.76
N ALA A 172 16.55 11.51 17.68
CA ALA A 172 15.28 12.12 17.37
C ALA A 172 14.21 11.04 17.10
N ALA A 173 14.49 10.07 16.23
CA ALA A 173 13.54 9.04 15.85
C ALA A 173 13.13 8.14 17.02
N ILE A 174 14.07 7.69 17.86
CA ILE A 174 13.74 6.84 19.03
C ILE A 174 12.87 7.61 20.03
N SER A 175 13.14 8.90 20.24
CA SER A 175 12.35 9.75 21.14
C SER A 175 10.94 9.98 20.62
N VAL A 176 10.81 10.34 19.33
CA VAL A 176 9.51 10.60 18.70
C VAL A 176 8.68 9.32 18.60
N PHE A 177 9.26 8.21 18.13
CA PHE A 177 8.53 6.95 18.01
C PHE A 177 8.15 6.38 19.37
N GLY A 178 9.01 6.50 20.39
CA GLY A 178 8.69 6.09 21.76
C GLY A 178 7.52 6.91 22.34
N LEU A 179 7.57 8.24 22.18
CA LEU A 179 6.48 9.11 22.62
C LEU A 179 5.17 8.82 21.89
N MET A 180 5.22 8.64 20.57
CA MET A 180 4.05 8.33 19.75
C MET A 180 3.49 6.94 20.05
N ALA A 181 4.33 5.95 20.33
CA ALA A 181 3.90 4.61 20.75
C ALA A 181 3.12 4.68 22.07
N LEU A 182 3.64 5.41 23.06
CA LEU A 182 2.94 5.63 24.33
C LEU A 182 1.62 6.37 24.12
N HIS A 183 1.65 7.46 23.36
CA HIS A 183 0.47 8.28 23.09
C HIS A 183 -0.64 7.50 22.39
N GLN A 184 -0.32 6.76 21.31
CA GLN A 184 -1.30 5.93 20.61
C GLN A 184 -1.74 4.73 21.45
N GLY A 185 -0.85 4.14 22.26
CA GLY A 185 -1.20 3.07 23.18
C GLY A 185 -2.21 3.50 24.25
N VAL A 186 -2.07 4.70 24.80
CA VAL A 186 -3.03 5.27 25.77
C VAL A 186 -4.39 5.54 25.11
N LEU A 187 -4.40 6.13 23.91
CA LEU A 187 -5.63 6.36 23.16
C LEU A 187 -6.31 5.04 22.80
N PHE A 188 -5.56 4.05 22.34
CA PHE A 188 -6.07 2.72 22.01
C PHE A 188 -6.69 2.05 23.23
N ARG A 189 -6.03 2.07 24.39
CA ARG A 189 -6.55 1.49 25.63
C ARG A 189 -7.88 2.12 26.06
N LYS A 190 -8.12 3.40 25.75
CA LYS A 190 -9.34 4.12 26.14
C LYS A 190 -10.49 3.95 25.14
N TYR A 191 -10.19 3.92 23.84
CA TYR A 191 -11.21 3.98 22.78
C TYR A 191 -11.35 2.71 21.95
N GLU A 192 -10.41 1.77 22.05
CA GLU A 192 -10.45 0.42 21.43
C GLU A 192 -10.74 0.45 19.92
N LEU A 193 -10.19 1.42 19.19
CA LEU A 193 -10.35 1.52 17.75
C LEU A 193 -9.19 0.85 17.00
N THR A 194 -9.51 0.11 15.93
CA THR A 194 -8.52 -0.59 15.09
C THR A 194 -7.46 0.35 14.49
N VAL A 195 -7.83 1.59 14.14
CA VAL A 195 -6.86 2.59 13.64
C VAL A 195 -5.82 3.00 14.69
N LEU A 196 -6.24 3.07 15.96
CA LEU A 196 -5.36 3.39 17.08
C LEU A 196 -4.45 2.20 17.40
N ALA A 197 -4.98 0.98 17.34
CA ALA A 197 -4.17 -0.25 17.45
C ALA A 197 -3.11 -0.32 16.35
N PHE A 198 -3.50 -0.05 15.10
CA PHE A 198 -2.60 -0.02 13.95
C PHE A 198 -1.47 0.98 14.11
N THR A 199 -1.81 2.23 14.44
CA THR A 199 -0.81 3.30 14.58
C THR A 199 0.08 3.08 15.81
N ALA A 200 -0.47 2.56 16.92
CA ALA A 200 0.32 2.16 18.08
C ALA A 200 1.35 1.07 17.73
N LEU A 201 0.91 0.00 17.06
CA LEU A 201 1.83 -1.07 16.60
C LEU A 201 2.89 -0.53 15.66
N LEU A 202 2.53 0.33 14.70
CA LEU A 202 3.47 0.96 13.80
C LEU A 202 4.57 1.72 14.56
N PHE A 203 4.23 2.53 15.56
CA PHE A 203 5.21 3.28 16.34
C PHE A 203 6.02 2.39 17.29
N VAL A 204 5.43 1.34 17.88
CA VAL A 204 6.17 0.36 18.68
C VAL A 204 7.24 -0.31 17.83
N TYR A 205 6.90 -0.78 16.63
CA TYR A 205 7.86 -1.44 15.75
C TYR A 205 8.88 -0.47 15.17
N ALA A 206 8.51 0.77 14.86
CA ALA A 206 9.46 1.81 14.46
C ALA A 206 10.45 2.15 15.58
N PHE A 207 9.97 2.25 16.83
CA PHE A 207 10.80 2.44 18.01
C PHE A 207 11.78 1.29 18.20
N LEU A 208 11.31 0.04 18.13
CA LEU A 208 12.16 -1.14 18.27
C LEU A 208 13.20 -1.23 17.14
N GLN A 209 12.83 -0.91 15.89
CA GLN A 209 13.76 -0.89 14.76
C GLN A 209 14.90 0.11 14.98
N VAL A 210 14.59 1.34 15.41
CA VAL A 210 15.62 2.35 15.71
C VAL A 210 16.45 1.94 16.94
N GLY A 211 15.83 1.36 17.96
CA GLY A 211 16.55 0.84 19.13
C GLY A 211 17.55 -0.26 18.78
N LEU A 212 17.17 -1.19 17.89
CA LEU A 212 18.07 -2.23 17.39
C LEU A 212 19.21 -1.65 16.54
N ASP A 213 18.92 -0.65 15.69
CA ASP A 213 19.94 0.09 14.93
C ASP A 213 20.93 0.84 15.84
N MET A 214 20.46 1.39 16.98
CA MET A 214 21.32 2.02 17.99
C MET A 214 22.18 1.03 18.79
N LEU A 215 21.75 -0.24 18.87
CA LEU A 215 22.52 -1.32 19.48
C LEU A 215 23.50 -1.98 18.47
N ASP A 216 23.64 -1.38 17.28
CA ASP A 216 24.42 -1.90 16.16
C ASP A 216 24.03 -3.34 15.78
N VAL A 217 22.75 -3.71 16.01
CA VAL A 217 22.23 -5.01 15.57
C VAL A 217 22.11 -4.98 14.05
N PRO A 218 22.75 -5.93 13.34
CA PRO A 218 22.69 -5.94 11.88
C PRO A 218 21.25 -6.02 11.36
N VAL A 219 20.97 -5.29 10.27
CA VAL A 219 19.62 -5.13 9.70
C VAL A 219 18.89 -6.47 9.47
N GLY A 220 19.59 -7.50 8.98
CA GLY A 220 19.00 -8.83 8.80
C GLY A 220 18.56 -9.50 10.10
N PHE A 221 19.35 -9.38 11.19
CA PHE A 221 18.92 -9.89 12.50
C PHE A 221 17.77 -9.05 13.07
N SER A 222 17.81 -7.73 12.91
CA SER A 222 16.71 -6.84 13.32
C SER A 222 15.40 -7.24 12.63
N ALA A 223 15.45 -7.49 11.32
CA ALA A 223 14.28 -7.94 10.55
C ALA A 223 13.76 -9.32 11.02
N VAL A 224 14.63 -10.29 11.32
CA VAL A 224 14.20 -11.58 11.88
C VAL A 224 13.53 -11.40 13.26
N ILE A 225 14.14 -10.62 14.15
CA ILE A 225 13.62 -10.39 15.51
C ILE A 225 12.26 -9.68 15.46
N LEU A 226 12.16 -8.60 14.68
CA LEU A 226 10.90 -7.87 14.53
C LEU A 226 9.84 -8.70 13.80
N GLY A 227 10.23 -9.43 12.75
CA GLY A 227 9.33 -10.34 12.04
C GLY A 227 8.76 -11.43 12.94
N ALA A 228 9.62 -12.11 13.72
CA ALA A 228 9.20 -13.15 14.66
C ALA A 228 8.29 -12.60 15.75
N SER A 229 8.62 -11.45 16.34
CA SER A 229 7.76 -10.82 17.34
C SER A 229 6.41 -10.40 16.75
N LEU A 230 6.37 -9.84 15.54
CA LEU A 230 5.13 -9.41 14.89
C LEU A 230 4.26 -10.60 14.51
N PHE A 231 4.87 -11.72 14.15
CA PHE A 231 4.15 -12.97 13.92
C PHE A 231 3.39 -13.42 15.17
N LEU A 232 4.04 -13.39 16.35
CA LEU A 232 3.37 -13.72 17.62
C LEU A 232 2.26 -12.72 17.94
N VAL A 233 2.50 -11.42 17.75
CA VAL A 233 1.47 -10.39 17.93
C VAL A 233 0.29 -10.62 16.98
N ALA A 234 0.54 -11.03 15.73
CA ALA A 234 -0.50 -11.35 14.76
C ALA A 234 -1.38 -12.52 15.21
N THR A 235 -0.80 -13.56 15.83
CA THR A 235 -1.59 -14.69 16.37
C THR A 235 -2.53 -14.27 17.50
N GLU A 236 -2.14 -13.30 18.33
CA GLU A 236 -3.01 -12.76 19.37
C GLU A 236 -4.03 -11.77 18.81
N LEU A 237 -3.67 -10.99 17.79
CA LEU A 237 -4.61 -10.13 17.07
C LEU A 237 -5.75 -10.91 16.41
N GLU A 238 -5.49 -12.14 15.94
CA GLU A 238 -6.51 -12.98 15.32
C GLU A 238 -7.63 -13.37 16.29
N LYS A 239 -7.29 -13.54 17.58
CA LYS A 239 -8.22 -13.84 18.66
C LYS A 239 -8.96 -12.60 19.17
N SER A 240 -8.49 -11.41 18.79
CA SER A 240 -9.00 -10.13 19.28
C SER A 240 -10.14 -9.55 18.41
N PRO A 241 -10.88 -8.53 18.90
CA PRO A 241 -11.83 -7.76 18.08
C PRO A 241 -11.20 -7.09 16.85
N HIS A 242 -9.86 -6.97 16.81
CA HIS A 242 -9.09 -6.35 15.74
C HIS A 242 -8.54 -7.37 14.71
N ARG A 243 -9.21 -8.51 14.54
CA ARG A 243 -8.82 -9.58 13.61
C ARG A 243 -8.48 -9.09 12.18
N SER A 244 -9.12 -8.03 11.71
CA SER A 244 -8.80 -7.44 10.39
C SER A 244 -7.34 -7.00 10.24
N LEU A 245 -6.66 -6.71 11.36
CA LEU A 245 -5.27 -6.30 11.39
C LEU A 245 -4.30 -7.48 11.41
N ALA A 246 -4.75 -8.66 11.87
CA ALA A 246 -3.93 -9.86 11.97
C ALA A 246 -3.41 -10.30 10.59
N GLU A 247 -4.27 -10.28 9.57
CA GLU A 247 -3.90 -10.61 8.18
C GLU A 247 -2.73 -9.73 7.68
N PHE A 248 -2.80 -8.43 7.95
CA PHE A 248 -1.75 -7.49 7.57
C PHE A 248 -0.47 -7.68 8.39
N ALA A 249 -0.60 -7.95 9.69
CA ALA A 249 0.52 -8.21 10.58
C ALA A 249 1.28 -9.49 10.20
N PHE A 250 0.57 -10.57 9.82
CA PHE A 250 1.20 -11.80 9.31
C PHE A 250 2.00 -11.55 8.04
N LEU A 251 1.46 -10.77 7.11
CA LEU A 251 2.14 -10.44 5.85
C LEU A 251 3.45 -9.68 6.11
N ILE A 252 3.43 -8.63 6.94
CA ILE A 252 4.64 -7.88 7.29
C ILE A 252 5.64 -8.76 8.04
N ALA A 253 5.15 -9.55 9.00
CA ALA A 253 5.98 -10.45 9.79
C ALA A 253 6.74 -11.44 8.89
N LEU A 254 6.06 -12.06 7.94
CA LEU A 254 6.66 -12.97 6.96
C LEU A 254 7.63 -12.26 6.03
N CYS A 255 7.32 -11.06 5.55
CA CYS A 255 8.24 -10.26 4.73
C CYS A 255 9.54 -9.95 5.49
N TRP A 256 9.44 -9.53 6.76
CA TRP A 256 10.61 -9.25 7.59
C TRP A 256 11.42 -10.49 7.96
N LEU A 257 10.76 -11.58 8.35
CA LEU A 257 11.43 -12.86 8.63
C LEU A 257 12.21 -13.36 7.41
N ASN A 258 11.57 -13.37 6.24
CA ASN A 258 12.24 -13.80 5.03
C ASN A 258 13.37 -12.83 4.64
N ALA A 259 13.10 -11.53 4.58
CA ALA A 259 14.13 -10.55 4.21
C ALA A 259 15.35 -10.64 5.12
N GLY A 260 15.14 -10.80 6.43
CA GLY A 260 16.22 -10.95 7.39
C GLY A 260 16.99 -12.25 7.24
N LEU A 261 16.30 -13.38 7.07
CA LEU A 261 16.94 -14.69 6.85
C LEU A 261 17.76 -14.70 5.57
N PHE A 262 17.20 -14.15 4.50
CA PHE A 262 17.84 -14.11 3.20
C PHE A 262 19.02 -13.14 3.14
N ASP A 263 18.96 -12.00 3.83
CA ASP A 263 20.11 -11.11 4.02
C ASP A 263 21.30 -11.86 4.65
N ARG A 264 21.05 -12.72 5.64
CA ARG A 264 22.11 -13.59 6.22
C ARG A 264 22.66 -14.59 5.20
N VAL A 265 21.79 -15.20 4.39
CA VAL A 265 22.20 -16.12 3.32
C VAL A 265 23.00 -15.39 2.23
N ALA A 266 22.65 -14.17 1.86
CA ALA A 266 23.40 -13.38 0.87
C ALA A 266 24.79 -13.00 1.38
N ILE A 267 24.91 -12.56 2.65
CA ILE A 267 26.21 -12.30 3.28
C ILE A 267 27.07 -13.57 3.31
N ALA A 268 26.47 -14.74 3.59
CA ALA A 268 27.18 -16.02 3.64
C ALA A 268 27.54 -16.60 2.25
N SER A 269 26.77 -16.27 1.20
CA SER A 269 26.92 -16.84 -0.15
C SER A 269 27.64 -15.93 -1.15
N ALA A 270 28.11 -14.75 -0.72
CA ALA A 270 28.78 -13.73 -1.54
C ALA A 270 27.98 -13.26 -2.78
N ALA A 271 26.69 -13.58 -2.85
CA ALA A 271 25.85 -13.30 -4.01
C ALA A 271 24.46 -12.79 -3.57
N ASN A 272 23.94 -11.80 -4.31
CA ASN A 272 22.74 -11.02 -3.99
C ASN A 272 21.42 -11.80 -4.20
N TRP A 273 21.36 -13.08 -3.82
CA TRP A 273 20.17 -13.93 -4.03
C TRP A 273 19.03 -13.64 -3.05
N ALA A 274 19.28 -12.81 -2.02
CA ALA A 274 18.38 -12.65 -0.89
C ALA A 274 16.96 -12.21 -1.29
N ALA A 275 16.85 -11.08 -1.96
CA ALA A 275 15.57 -10.51 -2.36
C ALA A 275 14.86 -11.39 -3.41
N LEU A 276 15.63 -12.01 -4.31
CA LEU A 276 15.12 -12.92 -5.33
C LEU A 276 14.45 -14.14 -4.69
N LEU A 277 15.18 -14.84 -3.82
CA LEU A 277 14.68 -16.05 -3.17
C LEU A 277 13.54 -15.73 -2.19
N THR A 278 13.63 -14.63 -1.44
CA THR A 278 12.52 -14.13 -0.60
C THR A 278 11.24 -13.94 -1.42
N GLY A 279 11.36 -13.23 -2.53
CA GLY A 279 10.22 -12.95 -3.40
C GLY A 279 9.60 -14.21 -3.99
N VAL A 280 10.44 -15.14 -4.46
CA VAL A 280 10.01 -16.44 -5.00
C VAL A 280 9.29 -17.27 -3.94
N SER A 281 9.83 -17.36 -2.72
CA SER A 281 9.19 -18.10 -1.62
C SER A 281 7.83 -17.52 -1.23
N ILE A 282 7.71 -16.19 -1.17
CA ILE A 282 6.43 -15.52 -0.89
C ILE A 282 5.43 -15.77 -2.03
N MET A 283 5.87 -15.72 -3.30
CA MET A 283 5.02 -16.05 -4.45
C MET A 283 4.50 -17.50 -4.40
N SER A 284 5.36 -18.46 -4.06
CA SER A 284 4.97 -19.87 -3.95
C SER A 284 3.95 -20.10 -2.83
N ALA A 285 4.17 -19.47 -1.67
CA ALA A 285 3.21 -19.54 -0.55
C ALA A 285 1.87 -18.87 -0.91
N ALA A 286 1.90 -17.73 -1.58
CA ALA A 286 0.72 -17.03 -2.05
C ALA A 286 -0.08 -17.83 -3.09
N TYR A 287 0.61 -18.53 -4.00
CA TYR A 287 -0.01 -19.40 -4.98
C TYR A 287 -0.70 -20.61 -4.34
N GLY A 288 -0.09 -21.23 -3.33
CA GLY A 288 -0.71 -22.32 -2.55
C GLY A 288 -1.98 -21.85 -1.82
N LEU A 289 -1.93 -20.69 -1.17
CA LEU A 289 -3.09 -20.07 -0.52
C LEU A 289 -4.21 -19.70 -1.51
N GLN A 290 -3.86 -19.45 -2.77
CA GLN A 290 -4.84 -19.18 -3.83
C GLN A 290 -5.59 -20.44 -4.25
N GLN A 291 -4.94 -21.60 -4.28
CA GLN A 291 -5.58 -22.88 -4.63
C GLN A 291 -6.53 -23.38 -3.54
N ASP A 292 -6.20 -23.16 -2.27
CA ASP A 292 -7.02 -23.60 -1.13
C ASP A 292 -8.30 -22.77 -0.90
N GLY A 293 -8.47 -21.65 -1.61
CA GLY A 293 -9.67 -20.81 -1.54
C GLY A 293 -9.94 -20.12 -0.18
N ARG A 294 -9.13 -20.39 0.84
CA ARG A 294 -9.37 -19.94 2.23
C ARG A 294 -9.13 -18.45 2.43
N GLN A 295 -8.26 -17.79 1.65
CA GLN A 295 -7.91 -16.36 1.84
C GLN A 295 -7.45 -15.65 0.54
N GLY A 296 -8.37 -15.42 -0.40
CA GLY A 296 -8.05 -14.81 -1.70
C GLY A 296 -7.41 -13.41 -1.65
N ARG A 297 -7.64 -12.64 -0.57
CA ARG A 297 -7.02 -11.31 -0.38
C ARG A 297 -5.52 -11.41 -0.03
N LEU A 298 -5.15 -12.31 0.87
CA LEU A 298 -3.75 -12.53 1.27
C LEU A 298 -2.94 -13.18 0.14
N ALA A 299 -3.54 -14.09 -0.62
CA ALA A 299 -2.94 -14.64 -1.82
C ALA A 299 -2.61 -13.56 -2.86
N GLY A 300 -3.53 -12.61 -3.10
CA GLY A 300 -3.30 -11.49 -4.01
C GLY A 300 -2.17 -10.57 -3.55
N LEU A 301 -2.15 -10.20 -2.26
CA LEU A 301 -1.12 -9.33 -1.69
C LEU A 301 0.26 -10.00 -1.62
N GLY A 302 0.31 -11.27 -1.22
CA GLY A 302 1.53 -12.07 -1.20
C GLY A 302 2.11 -12.24 -2.60
N THR A 303 1.27 -12.49 -3.61
CA THR A 303 1.74 -12.59 -4.99
C THR A 303 2.34 -11.27 -5.48
N LEU A 304 1.75 -10.13 -5.13
CA LEU A 304 2.22 -8.80 -5.53
C LEU A 304 3.55 -8.42 -4.85
N LEU A 305 3.62 -8.57 -3.53
CA LEU A 305 4.83 -8.22 -2.76
C LEU A 305 5.97 -9.20 -3.07
N GLY A 306 5.66 -10.49 -3.16
CA GLY A 306 6.63 -11.52 -3.51
C GLY A 306 7.22 -11.30 -4.90
N SER A 307 6.40 -11.01 -5.91
CA SER A 307 6.90 -10.76 -7.26
C SER A 307 7.70 -9.46 -7.36
N ALA A 308 7.29 -8.38 -6.68
CA ALA A 308 8.06 -7.15 -6.62
C ALA A 308 9.47 -7.39 -6.05
N MET A 309 9.56 -8.08 -4.90
CA MET A 309 10.84 -8.44 -4.29
C MET A 309 11.68 -9.37 -5.19
N ALA A 310 11.05 -10.33 -5.86
CA ALA A 310 11.72 -11.25 -6.76
C ALA A 310 12.36 -10.51 -7.94
N TYR A 311 11.63 -9.56 -8.55
CA TYR A 311 12.15 -8.76 -9.66
C TYR A 311 13.26 -7.81 -9.23
N THR A 312 13.10 -7.14 -8.08
CA THR A 312 14.17 -6.28 -7.54
C THR A 312 15.43 -7.09 -7.26
N GLY A 313 15.31 -8.26 -6.63
CA GLY A 313 16.45 -9.14 -6.39
C GLY A 313 17.08 -9.71 -7.67
N LEU A 314 16.27 -10.04 -8.67
CA LEU A 314 16.79 -10.48 -9.97
C LEU A 314 17.57 -9.36 -10.67
N PHE A 315 17.09 -8.11 -10.58
CA PHE A 315 17.78 -6.97 -11.17
C PHE A 315 19.14 -6.75 -10.47
N ASP A 316 19.17 -6.74 -9.14
CA ASP A 316 20.41 -6.56 -8.36
C ASP A 316 21.45 -7.64 -8.63
N LEU A 317 21.02 -8.85 -9.01
CA LEU A 317 21.92 -9.96 -9.34
C LEU A 317 22.57 -9.81 -10.73
N VAL A 318 21.84 -9.20 -11.66
CA VAL A 318 22.20 -9.13 -13.08
C VAL A 318 22.75 -7.74 -13.46
N HIS A 319 22.49 -6.72 -12.63
CA HIS A 319 22.98 -5.36 -12.79
C HIS A 319 24.52 -5.30 -12.82
N LYS A 320 25.09 -4.60 -13.81
CA LYS A 320 26.55 -4.48 -14.06
C LYS A 320 27.26 -5.78 -14.40
N THR A 321 26.52 -6.81 -14.80
CA THR A 321 27.07 -8.08 -15.29
C THR A 321 26.87 -8.20 -16.80
N PRO A 322 27.66 -9.01 -17.53
CA PRO A 322 27.49 -9.19 -18.98
C PRO A 322 26.14 -9.81 -19.36
N ILE A 323 25.40 -10.37 -18.39
CA ILE A 323 24.08 -10.97 -18.58
C ILE A 323 22.93 -10.00 -18.29
N GLU A 324 23.17 -8.69 -18.12
CA GLU A 324 22.14 -7.66 -17.82
C GLU A 324 20.90 -7.77 -18.74
N LEU A 325 21.13 -7.98 -20.04
CA LEU A 325 20.05 -8.20 -21.03
C LEU A 325 19.15 -9.41 -20.75
N ALA A 326 19.61 -10.41 -20.01
CA ALA A 326 18.80 -11.58 -19.64
C ALA A 326 17.60 -11.18 -18.76
N TYR A 327 17.68 -10.07 -18.00
CA TYR A 327 16.56 -9.55 -17.22
C TYR A 327 15.34 -9.24 -18.10
N PHE A 328 15.56 -8.69 -19.30
CA PHE A 328 14.50 -8.43 -20.27
C PHE A 328 13.86 -9.72 -20.78
N ALA A 329 14.68 -10.73 -21.11
CA ALA A 329 14.18 -12.03 -21.55
C ALA A 329 13.36 -12.74 -20.45
N VAL A 330 13.79 -12.68 -19.19
CA VAL A 330 13.07 -13.26 -18.06
C VAL A 330 11.74 -12.53 -17.80
N THR A 331 11.72 -11.19 -17.79
CA THR A 331 10.48 -10.42 -17.61
C THR A 331 9.49 -10.63 -18.77
N ALA A 332 9.96 -10.72 -20.02
CA ALA A 332 9.13 -11.05 -21.17
C ALA A 332 8.56 -12.47 -21.11
N SER A 333 9.36 -13.46 -20.70
CA SER A 333 8.92 -14.85 -20.53
C SER A 333 7.87 -14.95 -19.41
N MET A 334 8.03 -14.16 -18.36
CA MET A 334 7.09 -14.14 -17.24
C MET A 334 5.75 -13.47 -17.59
N LEU A 335 5.69 -12.56 -18.57
CA LEU A 335 4.41 -12.06 -19.09
C LEU A 335 3.56 -13.19 -19.70
N TYR A 336 4.20 -14.13 -20.39
CA TYR A 336 3.52 -15.32 -20.90
C TYR A 336 3.05 -16.24 -19.76
N ALA A 337 3.89 -16.45 -18.75
CA ALA A 337 3.52 -17.21 -17.55
C ALA A 337 2.34 -16.55 -16.79
N CYS A 338 2.26 -15.23 -16.74
CA CYS A 338 1.13 -14.50 -16.16
C CYS A 338 -0.20 -14.80 -16.86
N VAL A 339 -0.18 -14.98 -18.19
CA VAL A 339 -1.36 -15.36 -18.97
C VAL A 339 -1.80 -16.79 -18.65
N LEU A 340 -0.84 -17.72 -18.51
CA LEU A 340 -1.11 -19.11 -18.12
C LEU A 340 -1.65 -19.22 -16.68
N LEU A 341 -1.07 -18.47 -15.75
CA LEU A 341 -1.42 -18.49 -14.33
C LEU A 341 -2.66 -17.65 -13.99
N GLN A 342 -3.21 -16.89 -14.95
CA GLN A 342 -4.37 -16.00 -14.79
C GLN A 342 -4.26 -15.01 -13.60
N SER A 343 -3.04 -14.65 -13.19
CA SER A 343 -2.80 -13.80 -12.01
C SER A 343 -2.65 -12.33 -12.40
N ARG A 344 -3.63 -11.50 -12.00
CA ARG A 344 -3.65 -10.06 -12.27
C ARG A 344 -2.56 -9.30 -11.50
N ALA A 345 -2.26 -9.75 -10.28
CA ALA A 345 -1.23 -9.15 -9.42
C ALA A 345 0.17 -9.36 -10.01
N LEU A 346 0.46 -10.60 -10.44
CA LEU A 346 1.72 -10.96 -11.07
C LEU A 346 1.93 -10.17 -12.36
N LEU A 347 0.92 -10.14 -13.23
CA LEU A 347 0.97 -9.41 -14.50
C LEU A 347 1.32 -7.93 -14.32
N LEU A 348 0.70 -7.26 -13.34
CA LEU A 348 0.97 -5.86 -13.05
C LEU A 348 2.44 -5.65 -12.65
N THR A 349 2.95 -6.47 -11.74
CA THR A 349 4.35 -6.35 -11.29
C THR A 349 5.36 -6.66 -12.39
N THR A 350 5.07 -7.65 -13.25
CA THR A 350 5.92 -7.97 -14.41
C THR A 350 5.99 -6.81 -15.41
N VAL A 351 4.84 -6.17 -15.69
CA VAL A 351 4.79 -5.01 -16.58
C VAL A 351 5.58 -3.84 -16.01
N ILE A 352 5.43 -3.54 -14.72
CA ILE A 352 6.18 -2.47 -14.05
C ILE A 352 7.69 -2.78 -14.06
N ALA A 353 8.08 -4.01 -13.74
CA ALA A 353 9.47 -4.44 -13.76
C ALA A 353 10.09 -4.31 -15.17
N MET A 354 9.35 -4.72 -16.20
CA MET A 354 9.79 -4.60 -17.59
C MET A 354 9.91 -3.14 -18.04
N LEU A 355 8.92 -2.29 -17.73
CA LEU A 355 8.96 -0.86 -18.06
C LEU A 355 10.10 -0.14 -17.33
N SER A 356 10.34 -0.47 -16.06
CA SER A 356 11.42 0.11 -15.26
C SER A 356 12.79 -0.24 -15.83
N TYR A 357 12.99 -1.49 -16.26
CA TYR A 357 14.24 -1.93 -16.90
C TYR A 357 14.45 -1.27 -18.27
N ILE A 358 13.41 -1.18 -19.11
CA ILE A 358 13.49 -0.47 -20.40
C ILE A 358 13.87 1.00 -20.17
N GLY A 359 13.28 1.66 -19.17
CA GLY A 359 13.58 3.03 -18.80
C GLY A 359 15.03 3.22 -18.35
N TYR A 360 15.51 2.35 -17.45
CA TYR A 360 16.89 2.34 -16.98
C TYR A 360 17.89 2.10 -18.12
N PHE A 361 17.69 1.05 -18.93
CA PHE A 361 18.59 0.69 -20.03
C PHE A 361 18.67 1.81 -21.08
N THR A 362 17.52 2.43 -21.37
CA THR A 362 17.40 3.61 -22.23
C THR A 362 18.19 4.80 -21.69
N ALA A 363 18.07 5.08 -20.39
CA ALA A 363 18.76 6.18 -19.73
C ALA A 363 20.28 5.95 -19.57
N GLN A 364 20.79 4.74 -19.78
CA GLN A 364 22.22 4.47 -19.69
C GLN A 364 22.91 4.47 -21.07
N HIS A 365 22.22 3.98 -22.11
CA HIS A 365 22.81 3.76 -23.43
C HIS A 365 22.37 4.79 -24.49
N PHE A 366 21.28 5.53 -24.26
CA PHE A 366 20.64 6.36 -25.29
C PHE A 366 20.35 7.81 -24.84
N VAL A 367 20.98 8.29 -23.76
CA VAL A 367 20.78 9.66 -23.24
C VAL A 367 21.07 10.75 -24.27
N ASP A 368 22.02 10.53 -25.17
CA ASP A 368 22.45 11.51 -26.17
C ASP A 368 21.64 11.45 -27.49
N SER A 369 20.60 10.61 -27.57
CA SER A 369 19.80 10.44 -28.79
C SER A 369 18.32 10.77 -28.58
N LEU A 370 17.91 11.94 -29.10
CA LEU A 370 16.51 12.41 -29.11
C LEU A 370 15.54 11.48 -29.88
N GLY A 371 16.06 10.61 -30.75
CA GLY A 371 15.24 9.73 -31.59
C GLY A 371 14.60 8.55 -30.85
N TRP A 372 15.20 8.09 -29.75
CA TRP A 372 14.77 6.86 -29.09
C TRP A 372 13.47 6.98 -28.27
N PRO A 373 13.23 8.07 -27.48
CA PRO A 373 11.94 8.27 -26.83
C PRO A 373 10.77 8.38 -27.81
N ILE A 374 10.99 9.04 -28.96
CA ILE A 374 10.00 9.21 -30.01
C ILE A 374 9.68 7.85 -30.66
N SER A 375 10.71 7.03 -30.93
CA SER A 375 10.53 5.67 -31.45
C SER A 375 9.78 4.75 -30.49
N LEU A 376 10.04 4.83 -29.18
CA LEU A 376 9.30 4.06 -28.16
C LEU A 376 7.82 4.47 -28.08
N VAL A 377 7.54 5.77 -28.17
CA VAL A 377 6.16 6.29 -28.20
C VAL A 377 5.45 5.82 -29.48
N LEU A 378 6.10 5.94 -30.65
CA LEU A 378 5.53 5.50 -31.93
C LEU A 378 5.30 3.98 -31.96
N MET A 379 6.24 3.19 -31.45
CA MET A 379 6.11 1.74 -31.35
C MET A 379 4.97 1.36 -30.39
N GLY A 380 4.84 2.06 -29.26
CA GLY A 380 3.74 1.86 -28.31
C GLY A 380 2.36 2.16 -28.91
N VAL A 381 2.25 3.24 -29.69
CA VAL A 381 1.03 3.57 -30.45
C VAL A 381 0.75 2.52 -31.52
N ALA A 382 1.76 2.04 -32.24
CA ALA A 382 1.62 0.98 -33.24
C ALA A 382 1.11 -0.33 -32.60
N PHE A 383 1.67 -0.77 -31.47
CA PHE A 383 1.21 -1.96 -30.76
C PHE A 383 -0.21 -1.82 -30.20
N MET A 384 -0.59 -0.64 -29.70
CA MET A 384 -1.97 -0.37 -29.32
C MET A 384 -2.93 -0.44 -30.52
N GLY A 385 -2.51 0.06 -31.68
CA GLY A 385 -3.27 -0.05 -32.94
C GLY A 385 -3.46 -1.50 -33.39
N VAL A 386 -2.39 -2.29 -33.40
CA VAL A 386 -2.43 -3.73 -33.74
C VAL A 386 -3.28 -4.52 -32.75
N SER A 387 -3.20 -4.20 -31.45
CA SER A 387 -4.03 -4.85 -30.42
C SER A 387 -5.51 -4.54 -30.57
N ALA A 388 -5.85 -3.28 -30.91
CA ALA A 388 -7.23 -2.87 -31.18
C ALA A 388 -7.79 -3.52 -32.47
N LEU A 389 -6.95 -3.68 -33.50
CA LEU A 389 -7.29 -4.39 -34.74
C LEU A 389 -7.51 -5.89 -34.50
N ALA A 390 -6.61 -6.54 -33.76
CA ALA A 390 -6.74 -7.96 -33.39
C ALA A 390 -8.01 -8.24 -32.59
N MET A 391 -8.39 -7.33 -31.68
CA MET A 391 -9.63 -7.41 -30.91
C MET A 391 -10.88 -7.19 -31.78
N ARG A 392 -10.81 -6.39 -32.85
CA ARG A 392 -11.91 -6.19 -33.80
C ARG A 392 -12.11 -7.40 -34.72
N VAL A 393 -11.02 -8.01 -35.19
CA VAL A 393 -11.07 -9.23 -36.03
C VAL A 393 -11.67 -10.41 -35.27
N LYS A 394 -11.31 -10.58 -33.98
CA LYS A 394 -11.92 -11.60 -33.11
C LYS A 394 -13.41 -11.37 -32.81
N ARG A 395 -13.95 -10.18 -33.10
CA ARG A 395 -15.37 -9.86 -32.91
C ARG A 395 -16.20 -10.05 -34.18
N GLN A 396 -15.54 -10.30 -35.32
CA GLN A 396 -16.16 -10.52 -36.64
C GLN A 396 -16.10 -11.98 -37.08
N MET A 397 -15.26 -12.81 -36.43
CA MET A 397 -15.41 -14.27 -36.36
C MET A 397 -16.33 -14.61 -35.19
#